data_AF-A0A6P2V922-F1
#
_entry.id   AF-A0A6P2V922-F1
#
_cell.length_a   1.000
_cell.length_b   1.000
_cell.length_c   1.000
_cell.angle_alpha   90.00
_cell.angle_beta   90.00
_cell.angle_gamma   90.00
#
_symmetry.space_group_name_H-M   'P 1'
#
loop_
_entity.id
_entity.type
_entity.pdbx_description
1 polymer ?
#
loop_
_entity_poly.entity_id
_entity_poly.type
_entity_poly.pdbx_seq_one_letter_code
_entity_poly.pdbx_strand_id
1 'polypeptide(L)'
;MSKRRGQALPSQANHPVVGIGASAGGLSALLEFFEALPARTSMAFVVVMHLAPDHESNLASLLQKATGMHVMEVTSPTPIEPDHVYLIAPSLELTMVDDYLRVAPHRPEESGRRAAIDLFFRTLAEAHRERAIGIVLSGAGSDGSVGLSRVKEMGGITFAQEPAEAEYDSMPRSAIATGMVDFVTTAAEMPQRLMDLWVTAKEIHLPVTENEERQEELVNEAAERALREIMIILRTRTAHDFRHYKRATVLRRIERRLQVNGITDLQA
;
A
#
# COMPACT_ATOMS: atom_id res chain seq x y z
N MET A 1 28.73 6.47 -23.94
CA MET A 1 27.30 6.80 -24.12
C MET A 1 26.52 6.31 -22.90
N SER A 2 26.18 7.22 -21.99
CA SER A 2 25.54 6.90 -20.72
C SER A 2 24.05 6.64 -20.93
N LYS A 3 23.59 5.42 -20.61
CA LYS A 3 22.16 5.06 -20.60
C LYS A 3 21.48 5.84 -19.48
N ARG A 4 20.69 6.87 -19.85
CA ARG A 4 19.74 7.50 -18.93
C ARG A 4 18.78 6.41 -18.42
N ARG A 5 18.82 6.10 -17.12
CA ARG A 5 17.73 5.37 -16.44
C ARG A 5 16.44 6.16 -16.72
N GLY A 6 15.51 5.56 -17.44
CA GLY A 6 14.19 6.14 -17.64
C GLY A 6 13.57 6.35 -16.26
N GLN A 7 13.24 7.60 -15.92
CA GLN A 7 12.40 7.87 -14.77
C GLN A 7 11.04 7.23 -15.04
N ALA A 8 10.63 6.29 -14.20
CA ALA A 8 9.28 5.74 -14.22
C ALA A 8 8.29 6.90 -14.11
N LEU A 9 7.23 6.88 -14.93
CA LEU A 9 6.21 7.90 -14.89
C LEU A 9 5.27 7.58 -13.72
N PRO A 10 4.65 8.58 -13.07
CA PRO A 10 3.63 8.28 -12.06
C PRO A 10 2.47 7.50 -12.69
N SER A 11 1.97 6.48 -11.99
CA SER A 11 0.78 5.69 -12.37
C SER A 11 -0.43 6.60 -12.67
N GLN A 12 -1.24 6.22 -13.67
CA GLN A 12 -2.52 6.87 -13.97
C GLN A 12 -3.72 6.17 -13.31
N ALA A 13 -3.52 4.99 -12.69
CA ALA A 13 -4.59 4.29 -11.98
C ALA A 13 -5.25 5.18 -10.92
N ASN A 14 -6.58 5.24 -10.97
CA ASN A 14 -7.39 5.99 -10.00
C ASN A 14 -7.90 5.12 -8.84
N HIS A 15 -7.24 3.99 -8.59
CA HIS A 15 -7.60 3.04 -7.53
C HIS A 15 -6.39 2.67 -6.67
N PRO A 16 -6.59 2.21 -5.43
CA PRO A 16 -5.53 1.67 -4.60
C PRO A 16 -4.96 0.39 -5.20
N VAL A 17 -3.67 0.18 -4.96
CA VAL A 17 -3.00 -1.09 -5.22
C VAL A 17 -2.45 -1.62 -3.90
N VAL A 18 -2.94 -2.79 -3.51
CA VAL A 18 -2.64 -3.47 -2.26
C VAL A 18 -1.61 -4.56 -2.51
N GLY A 19 -0.39 -4.35 -2.06
CA GLY A 19 0.64 -5.38 -1.98
C GLY A 19 0.55 -6.15 -0.68
N ILE A 20 0.45 -7.48 -0.76
CA ILE A 20 0.39 -8.37 0.40
C ILE A 20 1.63 -9.28 0.40
N GLY A 21 2.42 -9.20 1.47
CA GLY A 21 3.59 -10.03 1.70
C GLY A 21 3.31 -11.11 2.74
N ALA A 22 3.60 -12.37 2.41
CA ALA A 22 3.37 -13.50 3.30
C ALA A 22 4.45 -14.59 3.14
N SER A 23 4.62 -15.44 4.14
CA SER A 23 5.56 -16.57 4.09
C SER A 23 4.99 -17.78 4.86
N ALA A 24 5.74 -18.35 5.79
CA ALA A 24 5.29 -19.45 6.64
C ALA A 24 3.99 -19.10 7.39
N GLY A 25 2.98 -19.97 7.30
CA GLY A 25 1.65 -19.75 7.85
C GLY A 25 0.83 -18.65 7.16
N GLY A 26 1.34 -18.05 6.08
CA GLY A 26 0.69 -16.97 5.37
C GLY A 26 -0.57 -17.36 4.60
N LEU A 27 -0.73 -18.65 4.25
CA LEU A 27 -1.88 -19.12 3.47
C LEU A 27 -3.19 -18.95 4.25
N SER A 28 -3.24 -19.37 5.52
CA SER A 28 -4.45 -19.25 6.35
C SER A 28 -4.86 -17.79 6.50
N ALA A 29 -3.90 -16.91 6.78
CA ALA A 29 -4.14 -15.47 6.88
C ALA A 29 -4.63 -14.86 5.55
N LEU A 30 -4.11 -15.30 4.40
CA LEU A 30 -4.59 -14.87 3.09
C LEU A 30 -6.03 -15.33 2.83
N LEU A 31 -6.38 -16.57 3.18
CA LEU A 31 -7.74 -17.08 3.00
C LEU A 31 -8.74 -16.28 3.85
N GLU A 32 -8.45 -16.09 5.14
CA GLU A 32 -9.29 -15.28 6.04
C GLU A 32 -9.45 -13.84 5.54
N PHE A 33 -8.36 -13.23 5.06
CA PHE A 33 -8.38 -11.90 4.47
C PHE A 33 -9.29 -11.82 3.23
N PHE A 34 -9.15 -12.77 2.30
CA PHE A 34 -9.90 -12.73 1.04
C PHE A 34 -11.36 -13.16 1.19
N GLU A 35 -11.68 -14.05 2.14
CA GLU A 35 -13.06 -14.45 2.47
C GLU A 35 -13.88 -13.28 3.03
N ALA A 36 -13.23 -12.35 3.74
CA ALA A 36 -13.87 -11.16 4.30
C ALA A 36 -13.97 -9.99 3.30
N LEU A 37 -13.42 -10.09 2.08
CA LEU A 37 -13.55 -9.07 1.05
C LEU A 37 -14.76 -9.28 0.13
N PRO A 38 -15.50 -8.21 -0.23
CA PRO A 38 -16.49 -8.29 -1.30
C PRO A 38 -15.81 -8.51 -2.66
N ALA A 39 -16.53 -9.08 -3.61
CA ALA A 39 -16.02 -9.29 -4.97
C ALA A 39 -15.74 -7.98 -5.75
N ARG A 40 -16.28 -6.85 -5.28
CA ARG A 40 -16.08 -5.52 -5.86
C ARG A 40 -15.58 -4.55 -4.78
N THR A 41 -14.29 -4.30 -4.80
CA THR A 41 -13.57 -3.41 -3.88
C THR A 41 -13.13 -2.12 -4.57
N SER A 42 -13.07 -2.11 -5.91
CA SER A 42 -12.38 -1.09 -6.69
C SER A 42 -10.89 -0.96 -6.32
N MET A 43 -10.27 -2.03 -5.82
CA MET A 43 -8.84 -2.12 -5.52
C MET A 43 -8.23 -3.30 -6.28
N ALA A 44 -6.92 -3.23 -6.53
CA ALA A 44 -6.17 -4.36 -7.06
C ALA A 44 -5.28 -4.96 -5.97
N PHE A 45 -5.17 -6.29 -5.92
CA PHE A 45 -4.41 -7.01 -4.90
C PHE A 45 -3.25 -7.77 -5.55
N VAL A 46 -2.05 -7.64 -4.99
CA VAL A 46 -0.85 -8.33 -5.48
C VAL A 46 -0.23 -9.08 -4.32
N VAL A 47 -0.26 -10.40 -4.39
CA VAL A 47 0.22 -11.30 -3.35
C VAL A 47 1.61 -11.81 -3.72
N VAL A 48 2.58 -11.46 -2.86
CA VAL A 48 3.95 -11.94 -2.92
C VAL A 48 4.16 -12.90 -1.75
N MET A 49 4.11 -14.20 -2.04
CA MET A 49 4.26 -15.25 -1.03
C MET A 49 5.56 -16.02 -1.24
N HIS A 50 6.36 -16.15 -0.18
CA HIS A 50 7.51 -17.07 -0.20
C HIS A 50 7.01 -18.51 -0.15
N LEU A 51 7.10 -19.21 -1.28
CA LEU A 51 6.77 -20.62 -1.40
C LEU A 51 8.05 -21.47 -1.44
N ALA A 52 8.01 -22.67 -0.85
CA ALA A 52 9.05 -23.65 -1.08
C ALA A 52 9.00 -24.07 -2.57
N PRO A 53 10.14 -24.10 -3.29
CA PRO A 53 10.17 -24.36 -4.74
C PRO A 53 9.66 -25.74 -5.15
N ASP A 54 9.58 -26.69 -4.20
CA ASP A 54 9.20 -28.08 -4.45
C ASP A 54 7.70 -28.35 -4.24
N HIS A 55 6.89 -27.33 -3.94
CA HIS A 55 5.43 -27.46 -3.87
C HIS A 55 4.79 -26.87 -5.11
N GLU A 56 4.08 -27.70 -5.89
CA GLU A 56 3.07 -27.23 -6.82
C GLU A 56 2.07 -26.40 -6.02
N SER A 57 2.18 -25.08 -6.15
CA SER A 57 1.41 -24.17 -5.34
C SER A 57 -0.01 -24.11 -5.88
N ASN A 58 -0.93 -24.84 -5.24
CA ASN A 58 -2.36 -24.68 -5.47
C ASN A 58 -2.90 -23.33 -4.97
N LEU A 59 -2.03 -22.37 -4.61
CA LEU A 59 -2.40 -21.07 -4.02
C LEU A 59 -3.41 -20.32 -4.88
N ALA A 60 -3.20 -20.21 -6.19
CA ALA A 60 -4.16 -19.56 -7.08
C ALA A 60 -5.55 -20.18 -6.99
N SER A 61 -5.62 -21.52 -7.01
CA SER A 61 -6.89 -22.25 -6.91
C SER A 61 -7.56 -22.13 -5.53
N LEU A 62 -6.77 -22.02 -4.46
CA LEU A 62 -7.26 -21.85 -3.09
C LEU A 62 -7.81 -20.45 -2.90
N LEU A 63 -7.07 -19.41 -3.32
CA LEU A 63 -7.54 -18.03 -3.25
C LEU A 63 -8.75 -17.80 -4.15
N GLN A 64 -8.81 -18.43 -5.33
CA GLN A 64 -9.99 -18.31 -6.21
C GLN A 64 -11.27 -18.87 -5.57
N LYS A 65 -11.16 -19.81 -4.62
CA LYS A 65 -12.32 -20.30 -3.85
C LYS A 65 -12.69 -19.36 -2.70
N ALA A 66 -11.71 -18.66 -2.14
CA ALA A 66 -11.89 -17.72 -1.03
C ALA A 66 -12.48 -16.38 -1.49
N THR A 67 -12.31 -15.98 -2.76
CA THR A 67 -12.79 -14.68 -3.26
C THR A 67 -13.60 -14.78 -4.55
N GLY A 68 -14.54 -13.84 -4.72
CA GLY A 68 -15.25 -13.62 -5.98
C GLY A 68 -14.48 -12.78 -7.01
N MET A 69 -13.31 -12.25 -6.65
CA MET A 69 -12.40 -11.56 -7.57
C MET A 69 -11.70 -12.54 -8.52
N HIS A 70 -11.21 -12.05 -9.66
CA HIS A 70 -10.44 -12.89 -10.57
C HIS A 70 -9.02 -13.07 -10.03
N VAL A 71 -8.61 -14.33 -9.83
CA VAL A 71 -7.28 -14.69 -9.34
C VAL A 71 -6.42 -15.19 -10.50
N MET A 72 -5.23 -14.62 -10.68
CA MET A 72 -4.32 -15.02 -11.75
C MET A 72 -2.85 -15.01 -11.34
N GLU A 73 -2.09 -15.95 -11.91
CA GLU A 73 -0.63 -15.95 -11.80
C GLU A 73 0.00 -15.08 -12.88
N VAL A 74 0.95 -14.24 -12.47
CA VAL A 74 1.67 -13.32 -13.34
C VAL A 74 2.94 -13.99 -13.84
N THR A 75 2.98 -14.27 -15.14
CA THR A 75 4.11 -14.90 -15.84
C THR A 75 4.67 -14.04 -16.97
N SER A 76 4.02 -12.92 -17.28
CA SER A 76 4.45 -11.94 -18.27
C SER A 76 3.99 -10.54 -17.85
N PRO A 77 4.49 -9.45 -18.48
CA PRO A 77 4.04 -8.10 -18.17
C PRO A 77 2.52 -7.97 -18.25
N THR A 78 1.88 -7.65 -17.12
CA THR A 78 0.42 -7.70 -16.97
C THR A 78 -0.08 -6.35 -16.44
N PRO A 79 -1.08 -5.71 -17.08
CA PRO A 79 -1.69 -4.49 -16.55
C PRO A 79 -2.45 -4.80 -15.26
N ILE A 80 -2.42 -3.85 -14.32
CA ILE A 80 -3.17 -3.99 -13.07
C ILE A 80 -4.60 -3.47 -13.23
N GLU A 81 -5.57 -4.27 -12.82
CA GLU A 81 -6.99 -3.97 -12.90
C GLU A 81 -7.63 -4.07 -11.51
N PRO A 82 -8.65 -3.25 -11.20
CA PRO A 82 -9.41 -3.39 -9.97
C PRO A 82 -10.16 -4.73 -9.93
N ASP A 83 -10.49 -5.19 -8.72
CA ASP A 83 -11.24 -6.42 -8.47
C ASP A 83 -10.50 -7.70 -8.97
N HIS A 84 -9.16 -7.63 -8.98
CA HIS A 84 -8.26 -8.72 -9.34
C HIS A 84 -7.25 -9.02 -8.24
N VAL A 85 -6.85 -10.29 -8.15
CA VAL A 85 -5.80 -10.80 -7.29
C VAL A 85 -4.69 -11.41 -8.14
N TYR A 86 -3.50 -10.81 -8.06
CA TYR A 86 -2.33 -11.22 -8.81
C TYR A 86 -1.36 -11.97 -7.92
N LEU A 87 -0.88 -13.11 -8.40
CA LEU A 87 0.08 -13.98 -7.72
C LEU A 87 1.38 -14.03 -8.49
N ILE A 88 2.51 -14.00 -7.78
CA ILE A 88 3.81 -14.26 -8.39
C ILE A 88 4.02 -15.76 -8.60
N ALA A 89 4.43 -16.18 -9.80
CA ALA A 89 4.85 -17.55 -10.02
C ALA A 89 6.18 -17.87 -9.30
N PRO A 90 6.40 -19.12 -8.85
CA PRO A 90 7.66 -19.50 -8.21
C PRO A 90 8.89 -19.16 -9.05
N SER A 91 10.00 -18.80 -8.40
CA SER A 91 11.30 -18.48 -9.03
C SER A 91 11.36 -17.20 -9.88
N LEU A 92 10.30 -16.38 -9.86
CA LEU A 92 10.30 -15.05 -10.44
C LEU A 92 10.46 -13.97 -9.36
N GLU A 93 10.91 -12.80 -9.79
CA GLU A 93 10.80 -11.54 -9.06
C GLU A 93 9.69 -10.71 -9.69
N LEU A 94 8.86 -10.07 -8.84
CA LEU A 94 7.77 -9.21 -9.28
C LEU A 94 8.09 -7.77 -8.89
N THR A 95 7.92 -6.87 -9.85
CA THR A 95 8.08 -5.43 -9.66
C THR A 95 6.89 -4.69 -10.25
N MET A 96 6.55 -3.55 -9.66
CA MET A 96 5.56 -2.63 -10.21
C MET A 96 6.28 -1.55 -11.03
N VAL A 97 5.82 -1.32 -12.26
CA VAL A 97 6.27 -0.21 -13.09
C VAL A 97 5.05 0.45 -13.71
N ASP A 98 4.82 1.70 -13.35
CA ASP A 98 3.62 2.45 -13.70
C ASP A 98 2.36 1.67 -13.25
N ASP A 99 1.51 1.26 -14.20
CA ASP A 99 0.30 0.44 -13.96
C ASP A 99 0.48 -1.02 -14.43
N TYR A 100 1.73 -1.50 -14.52
CA TYR A 100 2.05 -2.85 -14.98
C TYR A 100 2.89 -3.63 -13.97
N LEU A 101 2.46 -4.87 -13.72
CA LEU A 101 3.25 -5.89 -13.06
C LEU A 101 4.28 -6.45 -14.04
N ARG A 102 5.55 -6.41 -13.66
CA ARG A 102 6.65 -6.97 -14.44
C ARG A 102 7.32 -8.10 -13.69
N VAL A 103 7.56 -9.18 -14.41
CA VAL A 103 8.31 -10.33 -13.92
C VAL A 103 9.71 -10.37 -14.50
N ALA A 104 10.66 -10.78 -13.68
CA ALA A 104 12.02 -11.10 -14.08
C ALA A 104 12.44 -12.43 -13.44
N PRO A 105 13.37 -13.19 -14.04
CA PRO A 105 13.96 -14.34 -13.36
C PRO A 105 14.65 -13.91 -12.07
N HIS A 106 14.42 -14.64 -10.97
CA HIS A 106 15.10 -14.37 -9.71
C HIS A 106 16.62 -14.58 -9.87
N ARG A 107 17.42 -13.62 -9.38
CA ARG A 107 18.89 -13.66 -9.44
C ARG A 107 19.50 -13.65 -8.04
N PRO A 108 19.74 -14.83 -7.43
CA PRO A 108 20.21 -14.95 -6.05
C PRO A 108 21.58 -14.30 -5.80
N GLU A 109 22.41 -14.17 -6.83
CA GLU A 109 23.77 -13.63 -6.72
C GLU A 109 23.82 -12.10 -6.61
N GLU A 110 22.77 -11.39 -7.05
CA GLU A 110 22.68 -9.92 -7.03
C GLU A 110 21.79 -9.42 -5.88
N SER A 111 20.74 -10.18 -5.52
CA SER A 111 19.83 -9.89 -4.42
C SER A 111 20.20 -10.73 -3.20
N GLY A 112 21.06 -10.20 -2.31
CA GLY A 112 21.28 -10.80 -1.00
C GLY A 112 19.94 -11.12 -0.30
N ARG A 113 19.87 -12.20 0.49
CA ARG A 113 18.68 -12.76 1.18
C ARG A 113 17.34 -12.40 0.52
N ARG A 114 16.78 -13.31 -0.29
CA ARG A 114 15.38 -13.35 -0.80
C ARG A 114 14.44 -12.28 -0.18
N ALA A 115 14.55 -11.03 -0.62
CA ALA A 115 13.77 -9.89 -0.11
C ALA A 115 12.74 -9.48 -1.16
N ALA A 116 11.96 -10.47 -1.63
CA ALA A 116 11.05 -10.29 -2.75
C ALA A 116 9.88 -9.37 -2.37
N ILE A 117 9.43 -9.44 -1.12
CA ILE A 117 8.36 -8.57 -0.61
C ILE A 117 8.88 -7.14 -0.49
N ASP A 118 10.08 -6.93 0.07
CA ASP A 118 10.71 -5.60 0.14
C ASP A 118 10.94 -4.97 -1.24
N LEU A 119 11.39 -5.77 -2.22
CA LEU A 119 11.55 -5.35 -3.60
C LEU A 119 10.20 -4.89 -4.18
N PHE A 120 9.17 -5.72 -4.06
CA PHE A 120 7.86 -5.40 -4.61
C PHE A 120 7.27 -4.14 -3.96
N PHE A 121 7.24 -4.07 -2.62
CA PHE A 121 6.74 -2.90 -1.87
C PHE A 121 7.47 -1.61 -2.22
N ARG A 122 8.80 -1.66 -2.41
CA ARG A 122 9.55 -0.48 -2.86
C ARG A 122 9.05 0.01 -4.22
N THR A 123 8.92 -0.89 -5.20
CA THR A 123 8.47 -0.51 -6.55
C THR A 123 7.00 -0.08 -6.57
N LEU A 124 6.15 -0.72 -5.77
CA LEU A 124 4.75 -0.33 -5.56
C LEU A 124 4.65 1.10 -4.99
N ALA A 125 5.43 1.41 -3.96
CA ALA A 125 5.47 2.72 -3.34
C ALA A 125 5.95 3.82 -4.31
N GLU A 126 6.91 3.50 -5.18
CA GLU A 126 7.43 4.44 -6.18
C GLU A 126 6.41 4.72 -7.29
N ALA A 127 5.70 3.68 -7.75
CA ALA A 127 4.70 3.79 -8.81
C ALA A 127 3.39 4.45 -8.35
N HIS A 128 2.82 3.98 -7.23
CA HIS A 128 1.47 4.37 -6.78
C HIS A 128 1.43 5.34 -5.59
N ARG A 129 2.56 5.57 -4.90
CA ARG A 129 2.70 6.58 -3.84
C ARG A 129 1.58 6.53 -2.78
N GLU A 130 0.78 7.57 -2.65
CA GLU A 130 -0.36 7.66 -1.71
C GLU A 130 -1.43 6.57 -1.92
N ARG A 131 -1.50 5.99 -3.13
CA ARG A 131 -2.42 4.89 -3.47
C ARG A 131 -1.81 3.51 -3.22
N ALA A 132 -0.56 3.44 -2.80
CA ALA A 132 0.08 2.18 -2.41
C ALA A 132 -0.37 1.77 -1.01
N ILE A 133 -0.78 0.51 -0.88
CA ILE A 133 -1.05 -0.12 0.41
C ILE A 133 -0.15 -1.34 0.52
N GLY A 134 0.59 -1.45 1.63
CA GLY A 134 1.42 -2.61 1.94
C GLY A 134 0.87 -3.35 3.15
N ILE A 135 0.78 -4.67 3.07
CA ILE A 135 0.29 -5.54 4.14
C ILE A 135 1.32 -6.65 4.39
N VAL A 136 1.79 -6.80 5.62
CA VAL A 136 2.63 -7.93 6.03
C VAL A 136 1.81 -8.88 6.89
N LEU A 137 1.68 -10.12 6.41
CA LEU A 137 1.00 -11.21 7.11
C LEU A 137 2.01 -12.17 7.77
N SER A 138 1.52 -13.27 8.35
CA SER A 138 2.33 -14.33 8.95
C SER A 138 3.52 -14.75 8.08
N GLY A 139 4.67 -14.92 8.73
CA GLY A 139 5.90 -15.34 8.07
C GLY A 139 7.13 -15.37 8.98
N ALA A 140 8.16 -16.03 8.47
CA ALA A 140 9.47 -16.08 9.10
C ALA A 140 10.38 -14.94 8.59
N GLY A 141 11.19 -14.35 9.49
CA GLY A 141 12.22 -13.38 9.12
C GLY A 141 11.73 -11.93 9.15
N SER A 142 12.23 -11.10 8.24
CA SER A 142 12.01 -9.64 8.25
C SER A 142 11.64 -9.06 6.88
N ASP A 143 11.44 -9.90 5.85
CA ASP A 143 11.10 -9.43 4.51
C ASP A 143 9.76 -8.68 4.52
N GLY A 144 9.69 -7.58 3.77
CA GLY A 144 8.57 -6.64 3.77
C GLY A 144 8.71 -5.48 4.77
N SER A 145 9.59 -5.56 5.78
CA SER A 145 9.74 -4.50 6.78
C SER A 145 10.32 -3.21 6.20
N VAL A 146 11.35 -3.33 5.35
CA VAL A 146 11.99 -2.17 4.71
C VAL A 146 11.09 -1.62 3.60
N GLY A 147 10.42 -2.51 2.88
CA GLY A 147 9.43 -2.19 1.87
C GLY A 147 8.24 -1.42 2.43
N LEU A 148 7.68 -1.84 3.58
CA LEU A 148 6.60 -1.11 4.24
C LEU A 148 7.05 0.29 4.66
N SER A 149 8.27 0.42 5.19
CA SER A 149 8.83 1.74 5.51
C SER A 149 8.83 2.63 4.27
N ARG A 150 9.16 2.08 3.10
CA ARG A 150 9.13 2.82 1.84
C ARG A 150 7.71 3.20 1.41
N VAL A 151 6.74 2.29 1.52
CA VAL A 151 5.31 2.59 1.29
C VAL A 151 4.88 3.77 2.17
N LYS A 152 5.24 3.74 3.45
CA LYS A 152 4.91 4.80 4.41
C LYS A 152 5.55 6.15 4.04
N GLU A 153 6.83 6.16 3.70
CA GLU A 153 7.57 7.36 3.29
C GLU A 153 6.97 8.03 2.05
N MET A 154 6.47 7.22 1.11
CA MET A 154 5.84 7.69 -0.13
C MET A 154 4.37 8.11 0.06
N GLY A 155 3.86 8.03 1.28
CA GLY A 155 2.51 8.46 1.64
C GLY A 155 1.46 7.34 1.55
N GLY A 156 1.85 6.10 1.30
CA GLY A 156 0.94 4.95 1.29
C GLY A 156 0.47 4.51 2.68
N ILE A 157 -0.32 3.43 2.72
CA ILE A 157 -0.87 2.82 3.95
C ILE A 157 -0.17 1.51 4.25
N THR A 158 0.10 1.25 5.52
CA THR A 158 0.83 0.07 5.95
C THR A 158 0.07 -0.70 7.03
N PHE A 159 -0.05 -2.01 6.83
CA PHE A 159 -0.67 -2.94 7.77
C PHE A 159 0.32 -4.03 8.16
N ALA A 160 0.19 -4.52 9.39
CA ALA A 160 0.80 -5.76 9.81
C ALA A 160 -0.23 -6.63 10.53
N GLN A 161 -0.18 -7.94 10.33
CA GLN A 161 -1.03 -8.88 11.07
C GLN A 161 -0.72 -8.81 12.56
N GLU A 162 -1.74 -8.89 13.40
CA GLU A 162 -1.63 -9.04 14.84
C GLU A 162 -0.69 -10.23 15.18
N PRO A 163 0.49 -9.98 15.78
CA PRO A 163 1.46 -11.03 16.08
C PRO A 163 0.91 -12.19 16.92
N ALA A 164 -0.09 -11.93 17.77
CA ALA A 164 -0.69 -12.98 18.60
C ALA A 164 -1.54 -14.00 17.82
N GLU A 165 -2.04 -13.65 16.63
CA GLU A 165 -2.83 -14.54 15.75
C GLU A 165 -1.96 -15.19 14.66
N ALA A 166 -0.84 -14.54 14.29
CA ALA A 166 0.05 -15.05 13.25
C ALA A 166 0.66 -16.41 13.66
N GLU A 167 0.55 -17.41 12.78
CA GLU A 167 1.20 -18.72 12.98
C GLU A 167 2.73 -18.57 13.09
N TYR A 168 3.31 -17.65 12.31
CA TYR A 168 4.69 -17.20 12.43
C TYR A 168 4.72 -15.68 12.58
N ASP A 169 5.06 -15.23 13.78
CA ASP A 169 4.91 -13.83 14.18
C ASP A 169 6.14 -12.96 13.88
N SER A 170 7.28 -13.56 13.52
CA SER A 170 8.55 -12.82 13.38
C SER A 170 8.50 -11.74 12.29
N MET A 171 7.86 -12.02 11.16
CA MET A 171 7.76 -11.07 10.03
C MET A 171 6.81 -9.89 10.35
N PRO A 172 5.59 -10.11 10.87
CA PRO A 172 4.76 -9.02 11.41
C PRO A 172 5.45 -8.22 12.53
N ARG A 173 6.10 -8.87 13.50
CA ARG A 173 6.84 -8.17 14.57
C ARG A 173 7.94 -7.28 14.03
N SER A 174 8.70 -7.77 13.04
CA SER A 174 9.75 -7.00 12.39
C SER A 174 9.18 -5.77 11.67
N ALA A 175 8.05 -5.93 10.97
CA ALA A 175 7.36 -4.81 10.35
C ALA A 175 6.92 -3.77 11.40
N ILE A 176 6.30 -4.19 12.49
CA ILE A 176 5.84 -3.31 13.58
C ILE A 176 7.01 -2.57 14.24
N ALA A 177 8.13 -3.26 14.46
CA ALA A 177 9.33 -2.68 15.08
C ALA A 177 9.95 -1.51 14.28
N THR A 178 9.62 -1.37 13.00
CA THR A 178 10.05 -0.21 12.19
C THR A 178 9.39 1.10 12.62
N GLY A 179 8.27 1.05 13.34
CA GLY A 179 7.43 2.21 13.65
C GLY A 179 6.70 2.79 12.43
N MET A 180 6.72 2.09 11.29
CA MET A 180 6.14 2.54 10.02
C MET A 180 4.82 1.85 9.67
N VAL A 181 4.26 1.03 10.57
CA VAL A 181 2.95 0.38 10.42
C VAL A 181 1.85 1.31 10.93
N ASP A 182 0.83 1.57 10.10
CA ASP A 182 -0.34 2.36 10.49
C ASP A 182 -1.33 1.56 11.33
N PHE A 183 -1.56 0.30 10.95
CA PHE A 183 -2.56 -0.56 11.58
C PHE A 183 -2.01 -1.94 11.87
N VAL A 184 -2.23 -2.39 13.10
CA VAL A 184 -2.01 -3.77 13.55
C VAL A 184 -3.37 -4.34 13.88
N THR A 185 -3.83 -5.31 13.10
CA THR A 185 -5.16 -5.92 13.22
C THR A 185 -5.12 -7.38 12.80
N THR A 186 -6.19 -8.13 13.06
CA THR A 186 -6.30 -9.52 12.57
C THR A 186 -6.45 -9.56 11.05
N ALA A 187 -6.13 -10.70 10.44
CA ALA A 187 -6.27 -10.86 8.99
C ALA A 187 -7.72 -10.67 8.51
N ALA A 188 -8.69 -11.11 9.31
CA ALA A 188 -10.12 -10.98 9.03
C ALA A 188 -10.65 -9.53 9.17
N GLU A 189 -10.04 -8.68 9.99
CA GLU A 189 -10.46 -7.29 10.19
C GLU A 189 -9.86 -6.31 9.16
N MET A 190 -8.69 -6.62 8.60
CA MET A 190 -8.02 -5.76 7.62
C MET A 190 -8.90 -5.39 6.41
N PRO A 191 -9.65 -6.32 5.79
CA PRO A 191 -10.57 -6.03 4.68
C PRO A 191 -11.53 -4.88 4.96
N GLN A 192 -12.24 -4.93 6.08
CA GLN A 192 -13.19 -3.88 6.44
C GLN A 192 -12.46 -2.55 6.64
N ARG A 193 -11.29 -2.58 7.31
CA ARG A 193 -10.49 -1.36 7.51
C ARG A 193 -10.01 -0.75 6.20
N LEU A 194 -9.63 -1.56 5.22
CA LEU A 194 -9.26 -1.08 3.87
C LEU A 194 -10.44 -0.40 3.19
N MET A 195 -11.62 -1.01 3.24
CA MET A 195 -12.84 -0.45 2.66
C MET A 195 -13.20 0.89 3.31
N ASP A 196 -13.15 0.98 4.63
CA ASP A 196 -13.41 2.22 5.37
C ASP A 196 -12.44 3.34 4.95
N LEU A 197 -11.13 3.04 4.90
CA LEU A 197 -10.11 4.00 4.49
C LEU A 197 -10.31 4.50 3.04
N TRP A 198 -10.83 3.63 2.17
CA TRP A 198 -11.10 3.99 0.78
C TRP A 198 -12.36 4.84 0.63
N VAL A 199 -13.40 4.56 1.41
CA VAL A 199 -14.58 5.42 1.48
C VAL A 199 -14.19 6.78 2.05
N THR A 200 -13.48 6.83 3.18
CA THR A 200 -13.01 8.09 3.78
C THR A 200 -12.17 8.89 2.78
N ALA A 201 -11.24 8.26 2.04
CA ALA A 201 -10.42 8.96 1.06
C ALA A 201 -11.24 9.70 -0.01
N LYS A 202 -12.38 9.14 -0.42
CA LYS A 202 -13.28 9.76 -1.41
C LYS A 202 -14.09 10.93 -0.83
N GLU A 203 -14.23 10.98 0.49
CA GLU A 203 -15.00 12.00 1.21
C GLU A 203 -14.13 13.12 1.79
N ILE A 204 -12.79 13.00 1.73
CA ILE A 204 -11.89 14.05 2.22
C ILE A 204 -12.01 15.29 1.35
N HIS A 205 -12.43 16.39 1.96
CA HIS A 205 -12.50 17.70 1.32
C HIS A 205 -11.32 18.56 1.78
N LEU A 206 -10.35 18.78 0.88
CA LEU A 206 -9.23 19.68 1.12
C LEU A 206 -9.36 20.96 0.30
N PRO A 207 -8.78 22.09 0.78
CA PRO A 207 -8.82 23.34 0.04
C PRO A 207 -8.07 23.19 -1.29
N VAL A 208 -8.77 23.48 -2.39
CA VAL A 208 -8.35 23.18 -3.76
C VAL A 208 -7.02 23.88 -4.10
N THR A 209 -6.13 23.18 -4.81
CA THR A 209 -4.99 23.81 -5.48
C THR A 209 -5.46 24.44 -6.77
N GLU A 210 -5.33 25.77 -6.89
CA GLU A 210 -5.67 26.63 -8.05
C GLU A 210 -5.79 25.88 -9.39
N ASN A 211 -6.97 25.31 -9.72
CA ASN A 211 -7.40 24.97 -11.09
C ASN A 211 -8.80 24.33 -11.26
N GLU A 212 -9.72 24.36 -10.30
CA GLU A 212 -11.10 23.90 -10.53
C GLU A 212 -12.13 24.92 -10.00
N GLU A 213 -13.17 25.17 -10.80
CA GLU A 213 -13.93 26.42 -10.85
C GLU A 213 -15.02 26.59 -9.76
N ARG A 214 -15.05 27.81 -9.19
CA ARG A 214 -16.22 28.70 -8.88
C ARG A 214 -17.45 28.21 -8.11
N GLN A 215 -17.52 27.01 -7.55
CA GLN A 215 -18.66 26.63 -6.66
C GLN A 215 -18.33 26.53 -5.15
N GLU A 216 -17.06 26.66 -4.74
CA GLU A 216 -16.61 26.33 -3.36
C GLU A 216 -16.06 27.51 -2.52
N GLU A 217 -16.45 28.76 -2.75
CA GLU A 217 -15.82 29.91 -2.05
C GLU A 217 -15.95 29.88 -0.52
N LEU A 218 -17.08 29.42 0.05
CA LEU A 218 -17.31 29.41 1.50
C LEU A 218 -16.67 28.22 2.24
N VAL A 219 -16.68 27.02 1.64
CA VAL A 219 -16.03 25.81 2.19
C VAL A 219 -14.51 25.99 2.19
N ASN A 220 -14.00 26.64 1.16
CA ASN A 220 -12.58 26.92 1.01
C ASN A 220 -12.07 27.89 2.10
N GLU A 221 -12.82 28.93 2.49
CA GLU A 221 -12.35 29.88 3.52
C GLU A 221 -12.16 29.26 4.91
N ALA A 222 -13.05 28.37 5.33
CA ALA A 222 -12.97 27.73 6.64
C ALA A 222 -11.87 26.66 6.66
N ALA A 223 -11.77 25.85 5.61
CA ALA A 223 -10.66 24.91 5.42
C ALA A 223 -9.29 25.64 5.32
N GLU A 224 -9.24 26.79 4.66
CA GLU A 224 -8.04 27.64 4.57
C GLU A 224 -7.64 28.25 5.92
N ARG A 225 -8.62 28.60 6.77
CA ARG A 225 -8.34 29.02 8.15
C ARG A 225 -7.72 27.88 8.95
N ALA A 226 -8.34 26.69 8.92
CA ALA A 226 -7.82 25.51 9.60
C ALA A 226 -6.40 25.14 9.10
N LEU A 227 -6.15 25.20 7.79
CA LEU A 227 -4.82 24.98 7.22
C LEU A 227 -3.79 25.98 7.76
N ARG A 228 -4.12 27.27 7.82
CA ARG A 228 -3.23 28.29 8.38
C ARG A 228 -2.93 28.03 9.86
N GLU A 229 -3.93 27.64 10.63
CA GLU A 229 -3.77 27.28 12.05
C GLU A 229 -2.85 26.07 12.23
N ILE A 230 -3.05 25.01 11.45
CA ILE A 230 -2.17 23.83 11.43
C ILE A 230 -0.72 24.25 11.15
N MET A 231 -0.50 25.13 10.17
CA MET A 231 0.83 25.61 9.81
C MET A 231 1.48 26.42 10.93
N ILE A 232 0.71 27.23 11.67
CA ILE A 232 1.18 27.97 12.84
C ILE A 232 1.54 27.01 13.98
N ILE A 233 0.70 26.01 14.26
CA ILE A 233 0.95 24.99 15.30
C ILE A 233 2.24 24.22 14.98
N LEU A 234 2.40 23.78 13.73
CA LEU A 234 3.61 23.06 13.29
C LEU A 234 4.85 23.92 13.44
N ARG A 235 4.82 25.18 13.01
CA ARG A 235 5.95 26.10 13.16
C ARG A 235 6.31 26.34 14.63
N THR A 236 5.31 26.48 15.49
CA THR A 236 5.52 26.73 16.92
C THR A 236 6.10 25.49 17.63
N ARG A 237 5.64 24.29 17.28
CA ARG A 237 6.09 23.04 17.93
C ARG A 237 7.38 22.47 17.37
N THR A 238 7.67 22.68 16.09
CA THR A 238 8.82 22.06 15.41
C THR A 238 9.91 23.05 15.01
N ALA A 239 9.66 24.36 15.15
CA ALA A 239 10.49 25.44 14.61
C ALA A 239 10.69 25.42 13.08
N HIS A 240 10.06 24.49 12.35
CA HIS A 240 10.14 24.40 10.89
C HIS A 240 9.06 25.26 10.23
N ASP A 241 9.47 26.06 9.25
CA ASP A 241 8.57 26.91 8.48
C ASP A 241 8.18 26.25 7.15
N PHE A 242 6.93 25.79 7.08
CA PHE A 242 6.41 25.08 5.92
C PHE A 242 5.90 26.01 4.80
N ARG A 243 5.96 27.34 4.96
CA ARG A 243 5.49 28.29 3.94
C ARG A 243 6.26 28.20 2.61
N HIS A 244 7.48 27.68 2.64
CA HIS A 244 8.32 27.50 1.45
C HIS A 244 8.14 26.14 0.76
N TYR A 245 7.34 25.23 1.34
CA TYR A 245 7.00 23.96 0.68
C TYR A 245 5.90 24.18 -0.36
N LYS A 246 5.91 23.35 -1.41
CA LYS A 246 4.82 23.31 -2.38
C LYS A 246 3.52 22.96 -1.66
N ARG A 247 2.49 23.80 -1.82
CA ARG A 247 1.16 23.64 -1.17
C ARG A 247 0.57 22.25 -1.39
N ALA A 248 0.63 21.74 -2.62
CA ALA A 248 0.19 20.38 -2.96
C ALA A 248 0.89 19.28 -2.12
N THR A 249 2.17 19.46 -1.77
CA THR A 249 2.91 18.50 -0.93
C THR A 249 2.43 18.53 0.52
N VAL A 250 2.10 19.70 1.04
CA VAL A 250 1.57 19.85 2.41
C VAL A 250 0.16 19.26 2.48
N LEU A 251 -0.70 19.62 1.54
CA LEU A 251 -2.08 19.14 1.47
C LEU A 251 -2.15 17.61 1.38
N ARG A 252 -1.36 16.98 0.50
CA ARG A 252 -1.29 15.50 0.43
C ARG A 252 -0.88 14.84 1.74
N ARG A 253 0.04 15.45 2.49
CA ARG A 253 0.45 14.92 3.81
C ARG A 253 -0.66 15.06 4.84
N ILE A 254 -1.44 16.13 4.78
CA ILE A 254 -2.59 16.34 5.65
C ILE A 254 -3.73 15.39 5.26
N GLU A 255 -4.09 15.30 3.98
CA GLU A 255 -5.04 14.34 3.41
C GLU A 255 -4.78 12.94 3.97
N ARG A 256 -3.51 12.53 3.87
CA ARG A 256 -3.09 11.23 4.33
C ARG A 256 -3.30 11.05 5.83
N ARG A 257 -3.03 12.08 6.62
CA ARG A 257 -3.24 12.04 8.07
C ARG A 257 -4.72 11.99 8.40
N LEU A 258 -5.57 12.75 7.70
CA LEU A 258 -7.02 12.71 7.85
C LEU A 258 -7.55 11.29 7.56
N GLN A 259 -7.14 10.70 6.44
CA GLN A 259 -7.51 9.33 6.06
C GLN A 259 -7.15 8.31 7.14
N VAL A 260 -5.91 8.31 7.65
CA VAL A 260 -5.47 7.36 8.69
C VAL A 260 -6.29 7.51 9.98
N ASN A 261 -6.71 8.73 10.32
CA ASN A 261 -7.47 9.01 11.54
C ASN A 261 -8.99 8.93 11.33
N GLY A 262 -9.48 8.62 10.12
CA GLY A 262 -10.91 8.57 9.82
C GLY A 262 -11.60 9.94 9.90
N ILE A 263 -10.85 11.01 9.62
CA ILE A 263 -11.36 12.39 9.61
C ILE A 263 -11.53 12.81 8.14
N THR A 264 -12.60 13.55 7.82
CA THR A 264 -12.93 13.95 6.44
C THR A 264 -12.72 15.43 6.15
N ASP A 265 -12.53 16.26 7.17
CA ASP A 265 -12.28 17.69 7.03
C ASP A 265 -11.18 18.20 7.98
N LEU A 266 -10.69 19.42 7.74
CA LEU A 266 -9.62 20.03 8.55
C LEU A 266 -10.11 20.62 9.89
N GLN A 267 -11.42 20.69 10.10
CA GLN A 267 -12.06 21.42 11.19
C GLN A 267 -12.44 20.52 12.37
N ALA A 268 -12.62 19.21 12.12
CA ALA A 268 -12.88 18.19 13.12
C ALA A 268 -11.71 17.98 14.09
#